data_AF-A0A9N9SCY4-F1
#
_entry.id   AF-A0A9N9SCY4-F1
#
_cell.length_a   1.000
_cell.length_b   1.000
_cell.length_c   1.000
_cell.angle_alpha   90.00
_cell.angle_beta   90.00
_cell.angle_gamma   90.00
#
_symmetry.space_group_name_H-M   'P 1'
#
loop_
_entity.id
_entity.type
_entity.pdbx_description
1 polymer ?
#
loop_
_entity_poly.entity_id
_entity_poly.type
_entity_poly.pdbx_seq_one_letter_code
_entity_poly.pdbx_strand_id
1 'polypeptide(L)'
;MAIELKKSELIFNKPLYIGIAILDLSKIVMFDFHYNFMLPKLGADVKLMYTDTDSFIYEIVCDDVYSEVIDANIERFDTSDYAPDNIYGIPRVNKKVLGLLKNEANGKIITHFAGLRSKMYSYKLDITDEDIEKERKRLERKGFSKERLDRELENFGINKKSKGVKKCVVKNKLTSDDYVNCLTAWKGKTVAQQTIRSYAHDVFPSNKQKLV
;
A
#
# COMPACT_ATOMS: atom_id res chain seq x y z
N MET A 1 -25.78 20.97 -32.72
CA MET A 1 -24.92 22.06 -32.22
C MET A 1 -25.25 22.22 -30.74
N ALA A 2 -24.35 21.85 -29.82
CA ALA A 2 -24.59 21.97 -28.38
C ALA A 2 -23.90 23.26 -27.89
N ILE A 3 -24.67 24.21 -27.38
CA ILE A 3 -24.16 25.48 -26.84
C ILE A 3 -24.02 25.31 -25.33
N GLU A 4 -22.79 25.31 -24.82
CA GLU A 4 -22.51 25.26 -23.38
C GLU A 4 -22.52 26.68 -22.81
N LEU A 5 -23.51 27.00 -21.97
CA LEU A 5 -23.62 28.32 -21.32
C LEU A 5 -22.61 28.42 -20.17
N LYS A 6 -21.68 29.36 -20.27
CA LYS A 6 -20.76 29.73 -19.19
C LYS A 6 -21.55 30.32 -18.02
N LYS A 7 -21.30 29.87 -16.79
CA LYS A 7 -21.89 30.47 -15.59
C LYS A 7 -21.36 31.90 -15.41
N SER A 8 -22.27 32.87 -15.34
CA SER A 8 -21.97 34.30 -15.17
C SER A 8 -21.57 34.66 -13.73
N GLU A 9 -22.03 33.87 -12.76
CA GLU A 9 -21.80 34.08 -11.33
C GLU A 9 -21.33 32.79 -10.66
N LEU A 10 -20.35 32.92 -9.77
CA LEU A 10 -19.73 31.79 -9.07
C LEU A 10 -19.88 32.02 -7.57
N ILE A 11 -20.86 31.34 -6.98
CA ILE A 11 -21.14 31.41 -5.54
C ILE A 11 -20.26 30.39 -4.82
N PHE A 12 -19.36 30.85 -3.95
CA PHE A 12 -18.48 30.01 -3.13
C PHE A 12 -19.18 29.49 -1.86
N ASN A 13 -20.29 28.77 -2.03
CA ASN A 13 -21.06 28.16 -0.94
C ASN A 13 -20.59 26.75 -0.56
N LYS A 14 -19.43 26.32 -1.07
CA LYS A 14 -18.82 25.02 -0.77
C LYS A 14 -17.57 25.24 0.07
N PRO A 15 -17.28 24.37 1.06
CA PRO A 15 -16.11 24.49 1.93
C PRO A 15 -14.80 24.08 1.22
N LEU A 16 -14.55 24.59 0.01
CA LEU A 16 -13.38 24.23 -0.81
C LEU A 16 -12.08 24.63 -0.12
N TYR A 17 -12.04 25.83 0.48
CA TYR A 17 -10.88 26.34 1.19
C TYR A 17 -10.49 25.50 2.41
N ILE A 18 -11.49 24.97 3.12
CA ILE A 18 -11.26 24.05 4.25
C ILE A 18 -10.59 22.77 3.75
N GLY A 19 -11.05 22.23 2.62
CA GLY A 19 -10.44 21.04 1.99
C GLY A 19 -8.97 21.25 1.59
N ILE A 20 -8.64 22.43 1.05
CA ILE A 20 -7.26 22.79 0.70
C ILE A 20 -6.39 22.88 1.96
N ALA A 21 -6.87 23.58 3.00
CA ALA A 21 -6.15 23.72 4.25
C ALA A 21 -5.87 22.36 4.92
N ILE A 22 -6.87 21.46 4.96
CA ILE A 22 -6.69 20.11 5.49
C ILE A 22 -5.66 19.32 4.68
N LEU A 23 -5.71 19.40 3.35
CA LEU A 23 -4.77 18.71 2.48
C LEU A 23 -3.33 19.20 2.69
N ASP A 24 -3.14 20.51 2.84
CA ASP A 24 -1.81 21.08 3.06
C ASP A 24 -1.27 20.74 4.45
N LEU A 25 -2.11 20.77 5.49
CA LEU A 25 -1.75 20.27 6.82
C LEU A 25 -1.34 18.79 6.79
N SER A 26 -2.08 17.96 6.03
CA SER A 26 -1.74 16.54 5.88
C SER A 26 -0.37 16.34 5.21
N LYS A 27 -0.01 17.16 4.22
CA LYS A 27 1.33 17.10 3.59
C LYS A 27 2.41 17.54 4.55
N ILE A 28 2.17 18.57 5.36
CA ILE A 28 3.14 19.05 6.35
C ILE A 28 3.50 17.93 7.33
N VAL A 29 2.52 17.17 7.83
CA VAL A 29 2.77 16.02 8.73
C VAL A 29 3.66 14.97 8.05
N MET A 30 3.37 14.64 6.79
CA MET A 30 4.16 13.66 6.03
C MET A 30 5.59 14.16 5.76
N PHE A 31 5.73 15.44 5.37
CA PHE A 31 7.03 16.06 5.11
C PHE A 31 7.87 16.22 6.38
N ASP A 32 7.25 16.58 7.51
CA ASP A 32 7.94 16.65 8.80
C ASP A 32 8.53 15.29 9.16
N PHE A 33 7.75 14.21 9.03
CA PHE A 33 8.23 12.87 9.30
C PHE A 33 9.42 12.47 8.40
N HIS A 34 9.36 12.76 7.11
CA HIS A 34 10.45 12.40 6.20
C HIS A 34 11.69 13.29 6.37
N TYR A 35 11.53 14.61 6.26
CA TYR A 35 12.65 15.55 6.16
C TYR A 35 13.21 15.98 7.51
N ASN A 36 12.39 16.05 8.56
CA ASN A 36 12.84 16.50 9.88
C ASN A 36 13.12 15.34 10.85
N PHE A 37 12.65 14.13 10.54
CA PHE A 37 12.87 12.95 11.39
C PHE A 37 13.68 11.84 10.70
N MET A 38 13.16 11.19 9.66
CA MET A 38 13.83 10.04 9.04
C MET A 38 15.18 10.41 8.41
N LEU A 39 15.22 11.47 7.60
CA LEU A 39 16.41 11.87 6.87
C LEU A 39 17.55 12.35 7.79
N PRO A 40 17.32 13.17 8.84
CA PRO A 40 18.39 13.53 9.78
C PRO A 40 18.85 12.37 10.66
N LYS A 41 17.95 11.42 10.97
CA LYS A 41 18.26 10.26 11.84
C LYS A 41 19.15 9.23 11.15
N LEU A 42 18.85 8.90 9.88
CA LEU A 42 19.52 7.82 9.14
C LEU A 42 20.43 8.35 8.01
N GLY A 43 20.32 9.61 7.63
CA GLY A 43 21.21 10.23 6.65
C GLY A 43 21.23 9.50 5.30
N ALA A 44 22.43 9.03 4.90
CA ALA A 44 22.64 8.31 3.64
C ALA A 44 22.08 6.87 3.67
N ASP A 45 21.79 6.35 4.86
CA ASP A 45 21.33 4.97 5.07
C ASP A 45 19.82 4.81 4.92
N VAL A 46 19.10 5.89 4.60
CA VAL A 46 17.67 5.85 4.26
C VAL A 46 17.44 6.34 2.84
N LYS A 47 16.67 5.55 2.08
CA LYS A 47 16.23 5.91 0.74
C LYS A 47 14.73 5.75 0.62
N LEU A 48 14.06 6.84 0.22
CA LEU A 48 12.62 6.83 -0.02
C LEU A 48 12.33 6.15 -1.37
N MET A 49 11.78 4.94 -1.33
CA MET A 49 11.48 4.15 -2.53
C MET A 49 10.11 4.46 -3.10
N TYR A 50 9.13 4.76 -2.24
CA TYR A 50 7.77 5.08 -2.67
C TYR A 50 7.01 5.87 -1.59
N THR A 51 6.07 6.72 -2.04
CA THR A 51 5.14 7.44 -1.16
C THR A 51 3.74 7.52 -1.79
N ASP A 52 2.71 7.39 -0.97
CA ASP A 52 1.32 7.74 -1.28
C ASP A 52 0.81 8.74 -0.21
N THR A 53 -0.50 8.98 -0.18
CA THR A 53 -1.17 10.00 0.64
C THR A 53 -0.73 10.01 2.12
N ASP A 54 -0.58 8.82 2.71
CA ASP A 54 -0.39 8.59 4.14
C ASP A 54 0.62 7.46 4.43
N SER A 55 1.48 7.12 3.45
CA SER A 55 2.43 6.00 3.59
C SER A 55 3.76 6.27 2.89
N PHE A 56 4.80 5.64 3.45
CA PHE A 56 6.15 5.61 2.92
C PHE A 56 6.63 4.16 2.82
N ILE A 57 7.46 3.90 1.81
CA ILE A 57 8.27 2.68 1.71
C ILE A 57 9.72 3.14 1.64
N TYR A 58 10.49 2.74 2.65
CA TYR A 58 11.90 3.04 2.76
C TYR A 58 12.74 1.79 2.49
N GLU A 59 13.86 1.99 1.81
CA GLU A 59 15.01 1.11 1.86
C GLU A 59 15.94 1.69 2.94
N ILE A 60 16.20 0.91 3.98
CA ILE A 60 17.01 1.34 5.14
C ILE A 60 18.18 0.36 5.29
N VAL A 61 19.38 0.88 5.48
CA VAL A 61 20.60 0.10 5.70
C VAL A 61 21.07 0.34 7.13
N CYS A 62 20.74 -0.56 8.06
CA CYS A 62 21.25 -0.50 9.44
C CYS A 62 21.25 -1.89 10.06
N ASP A 63 21.83 -2.02 11.25
CA ASP A 63 21.89 -3.30 11.97
C ASP A 63 20.51 -3.70 12.51
N ASP A 64 19.81 -2.77 13.16
CA ASP A 64 18.44 -3.00 13.64
C ASP A 64 17.56 -1.75 13.59
N VAL A 65 16.68 -1.69 12.57
CA VAL A 65 15.71 -0.60 12.38
C VAL A 65 14.76 -0.48 13.56
N TYR A 66 14.38 -1.60 14.18
CA TYR A 66 13.33 -1.62 15.18
C TYR A 66 13.80 -0.97 16.48
N SER A 67 15.01 -1.27 16.94
CA SER A 67 15.58 -0.60 18.11
C SER A 67 16.01 0.84 17.80
N GLU A 68 16.72 1.08 16.70
CA GLU A 68 17.33 2.38 16.42
C GLU A 68 16.31 3.48 16.05
N VAL A 69 15.21 3.10 15.40
CA VAL A 69 14.21 4.03 14.86
C VAL A 69 12.89 3.94 15.60
N ILE A 70 12.35 2.74 15.82
CA ILE A 70 10.99 2.61 16.36
C ILE A 70 11.01 2.71 17.89
N ASP A 71 11.80 1.88 18.57
CA ASP A 71 11.86 1.84 20.03
C ASP A 71 12.45 3.14 20.61
N ALA A 72 13.49 3.68 19.97
CA ALA A 72 14.08 4.97 20.35
C ALA A 72 13.14 6.18 20.15
N ASN A 73 12.08 6.07 19.35
CA ASN A 73 11.17 7.15 19.01
C ASN A 73 9.69 6.72 19.02
N ILE A 74 9.30 5.93 20.02
CA ILE A 74 7.94 5.40 20.20
C ILE A 74 6.86 6.49 20.08
N GLU A 75 7.14 7.71 20.54
CA GLU A 75 6.23 8.85 20.46
C GLU A 75 5.81 9.23 19.03
N ARG A 76 6.58 8.81 18.02
CA ARG A 76 6.30 9.07 16.60
C ARG A 76 5.57 7.92 15.89
N PHE A 77 5.41 6.78 16.57
CA PHE A 77 4.84 5.57 15.97
C PHE A 77 3.60 5.06 16.70
N ASP A 78 2.65 4.52 15.94
CA ASP A 78 1.58 3.65 16.45
C ASP A 78 2.03 2.19 16.36
N THR A 79 2.32 1.61 17.52
CA THR A 79 2.80 0.22 17.69
C THR A 79 1.72 -0.69 18.27
N SER A 80 0.48 -0.22 18.38
CA SER A 80 -0.61 -0.95 19.05
C SER A 80 -1.02 -2.27 18.37
N ASP A 81 -0.75 -2.37 17.06
CA ASP A 81 -1.03 -3.53 16.21
C ASP A 81 0.05 -4.62 16.24
N TYR A 82 1.18 -4.40 16.94
CA TYR A 82 2.22 -5.42 17.10
C TYR A 82 1.73 -6.60 17.96
N ALA A 83 2.34 -7.77 17.72
CA ALA A 83 2.13 -8.94 18.57
C ALA A 83 2.66 -8.69 20.00
N PRO A 84 1.97 -9.16 21.06
CA PRO A 84 2.44 -9.03 22.43
C PRO A 84 3.84 -9.65 22.67
N ASP A 85 4.14 -10.71 21.92
CA ASP A 85 5.36 -11.51 21.92
C ASP A 85 6.23 -11.23 20.68
N ASN A 86 6.23 -9.98 20.19
CA ASN A 86 7.05 -9.63 19.03
C ASN A 86 8.55 -9.76 19.36
N ILE A 87 9.32 -10.25 18.39
CA ILE A 87 10.75 -10.53 18.52
C ILE A 87 11.61 -9.29 18.83
N TYR A 88 11.08 -8.10 18.59
CA TYR A 88 11.77 -6.83 18.79
C TYR A 88 11.51 -6.21 20.17
N GLY A 89 10.65 -6.81 21.00
CA GLY A 89 10.30 -6.29 22.32
C GLY A 89 9.54 -4.96 22.31
N ILE A 90 8.98 -4.55 21.17
CA ILE A 90 8.32 -3.25 21.02
C ILE A 90 7.04 -3.20 21.87
N PRO A 91 6.85 -2.17 22.73
CA PRO A 91 5.64 -2.01 23.52
C PRO A 91 4.46 -1.60 22.64
N ARG A 92 3.25 -2.03 23.02
CA ARG A 92 2.00 -1.74 22.28
C ARG A 92 1.36 -0.46 22.78
N VAL A 93 1.62 0.66 22.11
CA VAL A 93 1.15 1.98 22.53
C VAL A 93 0.55 2.77 21.36
N ASN A 94 -0.02 3.95 21.67
CA ASN A 94 -0.43 4.97 20.71
C ASN A 94 -1.53 4.60 19.70
N LYS A 95 -2.42 3.68 20.08
CA LYS A 95 -3.52 3.20 19.23
C LYS A 95 -4.36 4.33 18.65
N LYS A 96 -4.29 4.51 17.33
CA LYS A 96 -5.08 5.48 16.55
C LYS A 96 -4.87 6.94 17.00
N VAL A 97 -3.71 7.26 17.55
CA VAL A 97 -3.34 8.66 17.82
C VAL A 97 -3.06 9.36 16.49
N LEU A 98 -3.59 10.57 16.33
CA LEU A 98 -3.47 11.34 15.09
C LEU A 98 -2.03 11.78 14.84
N GLY A 99 -1.61 11.73 13.58
CA GLY A 99 -0.29 12.19 13.13
C GLY A 99 0.84 11.18 13.33
N LEU A 100 0.60 10.06 14.02
CA LEU A 100 1.60 9.00 14.18
C LEU A 100 1.55 8.01 13.03
N LEU A 101 2.71 7.50 12.64
CA LEU A 101 2.81 6.49 11.61
C LEU A 101 2.83 5.09 12.21
N LYS A 102 2.11 4.17 11.59
CA LYS A 102 2.15 2.75 11.96
C LYS A 102 3.01 1.96 10.99
N ASN A 103 3.60 0.88 11.48
CA ASN A 103 4.20 -0.11 10.59
C ASN A 103 3.10 -1.02 10.00
N GLU A 104 2.79 -0.85 8.71
CA GLU A 104 1.74 -1.65 8.04
C GLU A 104 2.07 -3.14 7.95
N ALA A 105 3.34 -3.52 8.02
CA ALA A 105 3.79 -4.91 7.98
C ALA A 105 3.84 -5.58 9.37
N ASN A 106 3.47 -4.87 10.45
CA ASN A 106 3.40 -5.40 11.82
C ASN A 106 4.64 -6.19 12.27
N GLY A 107 5.84 -5.67 11.96
CA GLY A 107 7.11 -6.32 12.32
C GLY A 107 7.66 -7.32 11.30
N LYS A 108 6.95 -7.57 10.18
CA LYS A 108 7.52 -8.34 9.07
C LYS A 108 8.32 -7.41 8.15
N ILE A 109 9.52 -7.80 7.79
CA ILE A 109 10.41 -7.01 6.93
C ILE A 109 9.95 -7.12 5.47
N ILE A 110 10.02 -6.04 4.71
CA ILE A 110 9.81 -6.07 3.26
C ILE A 110 11.13 -6.46 2.60
N THR A 111 11.17 -7.61 1.92
CA THR A 111 12.42 -8.12 1.29
C THR A 111 12.59 -7.64 -0.14
N HIS A 112 11.49 -7.46 -0.86
CA HIS A 112 11.50 -7.06 -2.27
C HIS A 112 10.43 -6.02 -2.51
N PHE A 113 10.77 -4.98 -3.27
CA PHE A 113 9.85 -3.94 -3.70
C PHE A 113 10.05 -3.64 -5.19
N ALA A 114 8.94 -3.56 -5.94
CA ALA A 114 8.92 -3.15 -7.34
C ALA A 114 7.82 -2.10 -7.54
N GLY A 115 8.21 -0.86 -7.85
CA GLY A 115 7.31 0.24 -8.15
C GLY A 115 7.37 0.63 -9.62
N LEU A 116 6.25 0.51 -10.34
CA LEU A 116 6.17 0.90 -11.76
C LEU A 116 5.64 2.33 -11.93
N ARG A 117 4.63 2.70 -11.13
CA ARG A 117 3.96 4.00 -11.18
C ARG A 117 3.24 4.28 -9.85
N SER A 118 2.83 5.52 -9.62
CA SER A 118 1.84 5.89 -8.58
C SER A 118 0.68 4.88 -8.51
N LYS A 119 0.45 4.27 -7.34
CA LYS A 119 -0.59 3.26 -7.06
C LYS A 119 -0.45 1.98 -7.89
N MET A 120 0.76 1.67 -8.34
CA MET A 120 1.10 0.48 -9.09
C MET A 120 2.46 -0.07 -8.64
N TYR A 121 2.41 -1.02 -7.71
CA TYR A 121 3.59 -1.58 -7.07
C TYR A 121 3.31 -2.98 -6.53
N SER A 122 4.38 -3.72 -6.28
CA SER A 122 4.35 -5.03 -5.64
C SER A 122 5.45 -5.10 -4.58
N TYR A 123 5.17 -5.75 -3.46
CA TYR A 123 6.20 -6.07 -2.46
C TYR A 123 5.98 -7.43 -1.83
N LYS A 124 7.08 -8.06 -1.41
CA LYS A 124 7.11 -9.34 -0.71
C LYS A 124 7.56 -9.12 0.72
N LEU A 125 6.86 -9.72 1.67
CA LEU A 125 7.26 -9.78 3.07
C LEU A 125 8.22 -10.94 3.30
N ASP A 126 9.03 -10.83 4.34
CA ASP A 126 9.77 -11.95 4.89
C ASP A 126 8.81 -12.86 5.66
N ILE A 127 8.63 -14.08 5.17
CA ILE A 127 7.68 -15.04 5.70
C ILE A 127 8.46 -16.31 6.02
N THR A 128 8.31 -16.77 7.26
CA THR A 128 8.91 -18.03 7.70
C THR A 128 8.04 -19.22 7.31
N ASP A 129 8.63 -20.41 7.20
CA ASP A 129 7.88 -21.64 6.96
C ASP A 129 6.80 -21.89 8.03
N GLU A 130 7.05 -21.46 9.27
CA GLU A 130 6.08 -21.52 10.37
C GLU A 130 4.85 -20.63 10.11
N ASP A 131 5.05 -19.43 9.57
CA ASP A 131 3.96 -18.53 9.20
C ASP A 131 3.11 -19.16 8.08
N ILE A 132 3.74 -19.79 7.09
CA ILE A 132 3.08 -20.47 5.97
C ILE A 132 2.23 -21.63 6.50
N GLU A 133 2.77 -22.46 7.38
CA GLU A 133 2.07 -23.60 7.95
C GLU A 133 0.88 -23.16 8.84
N LYS A 134 1.07 -22.09 9.63
CA LYS A 134 -0.01 -21.50 10.43
C LYS A 134 -1.14 -20.97 9.54
N GLU A 135 -0.79 -20.33 8.42
CA GLU A 135 -1.76 -19.85 7.44
C GLU A 135 -2.47 -21.02 6.74
N ARG A 136 -1.75 -22.06 6.34
CA ARG A 136 -2.30 -23.28 5.76
C ARG A 136 -3.36 -23.90 6.67
N LYS A 137 -3.03 -24.17 7.93
CA LYS A 137 -3.98 -24.69 8.93
C LYS A 137 -5.20 -23.78 9.12
N ARG A 138 -5.03 -22.46 8.97
CA ARG A 138 -6.15 -21.50 9.04
C ARG A 138 -7.06 -21.61 7.81
N LEU A 139 -6.50 -21.78 6.62
CA LEU A 139 -7.24 -21.91 5.36
C LEU A 139 -7.95 -23.26 5.24
N GLU A 140 -7.32 -24.34 5.68
CA GLU A 140 -7.93 -25.68 5.73
C GLU A 140 -9.16 -25.70 6.65
N ARG A 141 -9.07 -25.05 7.82
CA ARG A 141 -10.22 -24.88 8.74
C ARG A 141 -11.38 -24.09 8.15
N LYS A 142 -11.13 -23.23 7.15
CA LYS A 142 -12.19 -22.51 6.43
C LYS A 142 -12.87 -23.35 5.33
N GLY A 143 -12.41 -24.58 5.11
CA GLY A 143 -12.99 -25.51 4.14
C GLY A 143 -12.78 -25.09 2.68
N PHE A 144 -11.67 -24.42 2.37
CA PHE A 144 -11.36 -24.07 0.98
C PHE A 144 -10.97 -25.30 0.14
N SER A 145 -11.33 -25.28 -1.15
CA SER A 145 -10.86 -26.28 -2.10
C SER A 145 -9.34 -26.23 -2.24
N LYS A 146 -8.73 -27.38 -2.59
CA LYS A 146 -7.27 -27.50 -2.76
C LYS A 146 -6.68 -26.42 -3.67
N GLU A 147 -7.29 -26.19 -4.83
CA GLU A 147 -6.87 -25.16 -5.80
C GLU A 147 -6.93 -23.73 -5.24
N ARG A 148 -7.93 -23.45 -4.39
CA ARG A 148 -8.06 -22.13 -3.75
C ARG A 148 -7.03 -21.98 -2.65
N LEU A 149 -6.74 -23.04 -1.92
CA LEU A 149 -5.74 -23.07 -0.87
C LEU A 149 -4.33 -22.78 -1.42
N ASP A 150 -3.93 -23.50 -2.47
CA ASP A 150 -2.64 -23.32 -3.14
C ASP A 150 -2.44 -21.87 -3.61
N ARG A 151 -3.49 -21.27 -4.18
CA ARG A 151 -3.46 -19.88 -4.64
C ARG A 151 -3.39 -18.86 -3.51
N GLU A 152 -4.07 -19.09 -2.39
CA GLU A 152 -3.99 -18.20 -1.23
C GLU A 152 -2.60 -18.26 -0.62
N LEU A 153 -1.98 -19.45 -0.56
CA LEU A 153 -0.61 -19.64 -0.09
C LEU A 153 0.42 -19.00 -1.03
N GLU A 154 0.27 -19.13 -2.35
CA GLU A 154 1.15 -18.46 -3.33
C GLU A 154 1.10 -16.92 -3.20
N ASN A 155 -0.04 -16.37 -2.78
CA ASN A 155 -0.21 -14.94 -2.55
C ASN A 155 0.12 -14.51 -1.11
N PHE A 156 0.46 -15.44 -0.22
CA PHE A 156 0.70 -15.13 1.18
C PHE A 156 1.93 -14.22 1.31
N GLY A 157 1.78 -13.14 2.08
CA GLY A 157 2.73 -12.03 2.24
C GLY A 157 3.23 -11.37 0.94
N ILE A 158 2.52 -11.55 -0.18
CA ILE A 158 2.71 -10.76 -1.39
C ILE A 158 1.62 -9.71 -1.47
N ASN A 159 2.01 -8.44 -1.44
CA ASN A 159 1.10 -7.32 -1.65
C ASN A 159 1.28 -6.76 -3.07
N LYS A 160 0.16 -6.67 -3.80
CA LYS A 160 0.11 -6.16 -5.17
C LYS A 160 -0.93 -5.05 -5.27
N LYS A 161 -0.56 -3.94 -5.90
CA LYS A 161 -1.45 -2.82 -6.23
C LYS A 161 -1.32 -2.49 -7.70
N SER A 162 -2.46 -2.31 -8.37
CA SER A 162 -2.50 -1.88 -9.77
C SER A 162 -3.70 -0.96 -9.99
N LYS A 163 -3.44 0.32 -10.28
CA LYS A 163 -4.45 1.36 -10.37
C LYS A 163 -5.46 1.07 -11.49
N GLY A 164 -6.73 0.99 -11.12
CA GLY A 164 -7.83 0.78 -12.07
C GLY A 164 -7.99 -0.68 -12.54
N VAL A 165 -7.28 -1.63 -11.91
CA VAL A 165 -7.49 -3.07 -12.07
C VAL A 165 -8.24 -3.61 -10.85
N LYS A 166 -9.25 -4.45 -11.07
CA LYS A 166 -10.04 -5.07 -10.01
C LYS A 166 -9.18 -5.93 -9.09
N LYS A 167 -9.45 -5.87 -7.78
CA LYS A 167 -8.72 -6.64 -6.76
C LYS A 167 -8.65 -8.14 -7.05
N CYS A 168 -9.75 -8.74 -7.54
CA CYS A 168 -9.77 -10.16 -7.93
C CYS A 168 -8.85 -10.46 -9.13
N VAL A 169 -8.73 -9.52 -10.07
CA VAL A 169 -7.83 -9.66 -11.23
C VAL A 169 -6.38 -9.52 -10.81
N VAL A 170 -6.07 -8.54 -9.94
CA VAL A 170 -4.73 -8.39 -9.36
C VAL A 170 -4.32 -9.64 -8.57
N LYS A 171 -5.24 -10.21 -7.80
CA LYS A 171 -4.98 -11.42 -7.02
C LYS A 171 -4.74 -12.65 -7.90
N ASN A 172 -5.56 -12.83 -8.94
CA ASN A 172 -5.63 -14.09 -9.68
C ASN A 172 -4.85 -14.11 -11.00
N LYS A 173 -4.49 -12.95 -11.57
CA LYS A 173 -3.86 -12.85 -12.91
C LYS A 173 -2.53 -12.12 -12.93
N LEU A 174 -2.14 -11.48 -11.83
CA LEU A 174 -0.86 -10.79 -11.71
C LEU A 174 -0.02 -11.48 -10.65
N THR A 175 1.26 -11.66 -10.92
CA THR A 175 2.28 -12.12 -9.98
C THR A 175 3.17 -10.95 -9.57
N SER A 176 4.02 -11.10 -8.55
CA SER A 176 5.01 -10.08 -8.20
C SER A 176 6.07 -9.94 -9.30
N ASP A 177 6.44 -11.07 -9.92
CA ASP A 177 7.44 -11.12 -10.98
C ASP A 177 6.97 -10.43 -12.25
N ASP A 178 5.66 -10.33 -12.50
CA ASP A 178 5.13 -9.49 -13.58
C ASP A 178 5.59 -8.04 -13.45
N TYR A 179 5.59 -7.48 -12.23
CA TYR A 179 6.03 -6.10 -12.00
C TYR A 179 7.53 -5.97 -12.22
N VAL A 180 8.31 -6.95 -11.75
CA VAL A 180 9.77 -6.99 -11.96
C VAL A 180 10.09 -7.10 -13.46
N ASN A 181 9.41 -7.98 -14.18
CA ASN A 181 9.59 -8.17 -15.62
C ASN A 181 9.22 -6.92 -16.42
N CYS A 182 8.17 -6.20 -16.02
CA CYS A 182 7.83 -4.92 -16.65
C CYS A 182 8.96 -3.89 -16.48
N LEU A 183 9.64 -3.90 -15.32
CA LEU A 183 10.74 -3.00 -15.01
C LEU A 183 12.05 -3.40 -15.72
N THR A 184 12.37 -4.69 -15.75
CA THR A 184 13.66 -5.19 -16.30
C THR A 184 13.62 -5.39 -17.81
N ALA A 185 12.52 -5.93 -18.34
CA ALA A 185 12.37 -6.23 -19.76
C ALA A 185 11.72 -5.11 -20.57
N TRP A 186 11.26 -4.03 -19.91
CA TRP A 186 10.58 -2.89 -20.54
C TRP A 186 9.36 -3.30 -21.39
N LYS A 187 8.68 -4.37 -20.99
CA LYS A 187 7.49 -4.90 -21.66
C LYS A 187 6.25 -4.65 -20.80
N GLY A 188 5.28 -3.93 -21.34
CA GLY A 188 4.00 -3.73 -20.66
C GLY A 188 3.16 -5.01 -20.63
N LYS A 189 2.45 -5.24 -19.52
CA LYS A 189 1.52 -6.37 -19.40
C LYS A 189 0.09 -5.87 -19.47
N THR A 190 -0.75 -6.49 -20.28
CA THR A 190 -2.17 -6.12 -20.35
C THR A 190 -3.05 -7.18 -19.69
N VAL A 191 -3.98 -6.76 -18.84
CA VAL A 191 -4.98 -7.63 -18.21
C VAL A 191 -6.39 -7.25 -18.60
N ALA A 192 -7.20 -8.25 -18.95
CA ALA A 192 -8.62 -8.07 -19.23
C ALA A 192 -9.46 -8.22 -17.96
N GLN A 193 -10.42 -7.31 -17.79
CA GLN A 193 -11.41 -7.32 -16.72
C GLN A 193 -12.78 -6.90 -17.23
N GLN A 194 -13.83 -7.57 -16.74
CA GLN A 194 -15.20 -7.14 -16.98
C GLN A 194 -15.58 -6.03 -16.02
N THR A 195 -16.25 -4.99 -16.52
CA THR A 195 -16.76 -3.87 -15.73
C THR A 195 -18.17 -3.51 -16.18
N ILE A 196 -18.99 -3.01 -15.25
CA ILE A 196 -20.30 -2.46 -15.59
C ILE A 196 -20.15 -0.96 -15.87
N ARG A 197 -20.79 -0.46 -16.90
CA ARG A 197 -20.83 0.96 -17.29
C ARG A 197 -22.28 1.39 -17.38
N SER A 198 -22.59 2.61 -16.96
CA SER A 198 -23.85 3.27 -17.26
C SER A 198 -23.66 4.35 -18.32
N TYR A 199 -24.59 4.44 -19.25
CA TYR A 199 -24.67 5.51 -20.25
C TYR A 199 -26.14 5.86 -20.44
N ALA A 200 -26.49 7.15 -20.33
CA ALA A 200 -27.88 7.63 -20.45
C ALA A 200 -28.89 6.84 -19.58
N HIS A 201 -28.50 6.50 -18.36
CA HIS A 201 -29.26 5.67 -17.40
C HIS A 201 -29.40 4.18 -17.74
N ASP A 202 -28.86 3.72 -18.87
CA ASP A 202 -28.80 2.30 -19.22
C ASP A 202 -27.49 1.65 -18.78
N VAL A 203 -27.55 0.39 -18.36
CA VAL A 203 -26.43 -0.36 -17.76
C VAL A 203 -25.95 -1.47 -18.69
N PHE A 204 -24.65 -1.47 -19.01
CA PHE A 204 -24.04 -2.44 -19.93
C PHE A 204 -22.82 -3.14 -19.33
N PRO A 205 -22.66 -4.44 -19.56
CA PRO A 205 -21.38 -5.10 -19.33
C PRO A 205 -20.36 -4.62 -20.38
N SER A 206 -19.13 -4.39 -19.94
CA SER A 206 -18.02 -3.98 -20.81
C SER A 206 -16.76 -4.74 -20.45
N ASN A 207 -16.09 -5.31 -21.45
CA ASN A 207 -14.76 -5.87 -21.27
C ASN A 207 -13.73 -4.76 -21.48
N LYS A 208 -12.81 -4.58 -20.53
CA LYS A 208 -11.75 -3.57 -20.61
C LYS A 208 -10.41 -4.24 -20.46
N GLN A 209 -9.50 -3.86 -21.35
CA GLN A 209 -8.08 -4.12 -21.20
C GLN A 209 -7.44 -3.00 -20.37
N LYS A 210 -6.57 -3.38 -19.45
CA LYS A 210 -5.80 -2.46 -18.61
C LYS A 210 -4.32 -2.79 -18.71
N LEU A 211 -3.54 -1.77 -18.99
CA LEU A 211 -2.09 -1.84 -18.93
C LEU A 211 -1.66 -1.86 -17.47
N VAL A 212 -0.76 -2.78 -17.18
CA VAL A 212 -0.02 -2.98 -15.93
C VAL A 212 1.46 -2.77 -16.28
#